data_AF-A0A4T0V9F1-F1
#
_entry.id   AF-A0A4T0V9F1-F1
#
_cell.length_a   1.000
_cell.length_b   1.000
_cell.length_c   1.000
_cell.angle_alpha   90.00
_cell.angle_beta   90.00
_cell.angle_gamma   90.00
#
_symmetry.space_group_name_H-M   'P 1'
#
loop_
_entity.id
_entity.type
_entity.pdbx_description
1 polymer ?
#
loop_
_entity_poly.entity_id
_entity_poly.type
_entity_poly.pdbx_seq_one_letter_code
_entity_poly.pdbx_strand_id
1 'polypeptide(L)'
;MPSWFHPRPRTRPGGRGRRHTGRDLRPVPRATSSGTMGAGTRRCAMNRVSVSNGHHRLGRVTPAATPLTVLVDRWVTDGIITAEQAALIRAEGVAGVVAPAPDSEPAEDRPHAATLAVEALGYLGGVIVLVGAIMVGALYWDELSTAARLALIGTAAGGLVAGGLLVPARLGEAGDRLRSVLWLASTGAFAGFMGVAAVDVLDLDDSAVGLAVAGTTAVWAGALWTLRHGFLQQAATAVLLMLTAATTIVQVFPDADSLPGLGVWGVAAAWLLLGWGGVLGPRAAVLPAAAAALVLGAMTTFPADAGVVLALATAAAVVVLAVAFRDLVLLVVGAAGSLLVLPQAVSLWFPDTLAAPLALLVVGAGMVLAALWVARRRTGSGPAGGRRDLAAGDRLVATYAACAVAAAVALAVVVIGLT
;
A
#
# COMPACT_ATOMS: atom_id res chain seq x y z
N MET A 1 2.16 -13.75 -71.48
CA MET A 1 0.92 -14.37 -72.02
C MET A 1 0.47 -15.44 -71.04
N PRO A 2 -0.83 -15.68 -70.82
CA PRO A 2 -1.87 -14.75 -70.42
C PRO A 2 -2.63 -15.31 -69.16
N SER A 3 -3.28 -14.47 -68.36
CA SER A 3 -4.76 -14.34 -68.31
C SER A 3 -5.53 -15.20 -67.30
N TRP A 4 -6.10 -14.47 -66.31
CA TRP A 4 -7.53 -14.46 -65.95
C TRP A 4 -8.17 -15.68 -65.27
N PHE A 5 -8.66 -15.47 -64.03
CA PHE A 5 -10.02 -15.87 -63.64
C PHE A 5 -10.64 -14.88 -62.62
N HIS A 6 -11.85 -14.44 -62.96
CA HIS A 6 -12.70 -13.44 -62.29
C HIS A 6 -13.36 -13.94 -60.97
N PRO A 7 -13.68 -13.04 -60.03
CA PRO A 7 -14.75 -13.25 -59.05
C PRO A 7 -16.12 -12.81 -59.58
N ARG A 8 -17.15 -13.62 -59.31
CA ARG A 8 -18.57 -13.32 -59.60
C ARG A 8 -19.19 -12.38 -58.56
N PRO A 9 -20.22 -11.59 -58.93
CA PRO A 9 -20.92 -10.65 -58.06
C PRO A 9 -22.10 -11.31 -57.33
N ARG A 10 -22.47 -10.78 -56.16
CA ARG A 10 -23.83 -10.92 -55.62
C ARG A 10 -24.39 -9.56 -55.22
N THR A 11 -25.52 -9.27 -55.85
CA THR A 11 -26.37 -8.09 -55.71
C THR A 11 -27.31 -8.21 -54.50
N ARG A 12 -27.75 -7.03 -54.03
CA ARG A 12 -28.61 -6.69 -52.88
C ARG A 12 -30.06 -7.23 -52.99
N PRO A 13 -30.87 -7.16 -51.92
CA PRO A 13 -31.67 -5.96 -51.58
C PRO A 13 -31.63 -5.66 -50.06
N GLY A 14 -31.82 -4.45 -49.52
CA GLY A 14 -32.89 -3.49 -49.76
C GLY A 14 -33.73 -3.39 -48.48
N GLY A 15 -33.55 -2.32 -47.68
CA GLY A 15 -34.30 -2.09 -46.45
C GLY A 15 -34.18 -0.66 -45.96
N ARG A 16 -35.10 0.20 -46.43
CA ARG A 16 -35.30 1.58 -45.98
C ARG A 16 -35.92 1.62 -44.58
N GLY A 17 -35.55 2.62 -43.78
CA GLY A 17 -36.29 2.95 -42.55
C GLY A 17 -35.71 4.14 -41.80
N ARG A 18 -36.00 5.36 -42.27
CA ARG A 18 -35.76 6.64 -41.59
C ARG A 18 -36.35 6.65 -40.18
N ARG A 19 -35.70 7.35 -39.23
CA ARG A 19 -36.33 8.39 -38.40
C ARG A 19 -35.29 9.40 -37.90
N HIS A 20 -35.53 10.66 -38.29
CA HIS A 20 -34.95 11.88 -37.74
C HIS A 20 -35.67 12.25 -36.44
N THR A 21 -34.92 12.65 -35.42
CA THR A 21 -35.32 13.58 -34.34
C THR A 21 -34.01 14.17 -33.80
N GLY A 22 -33.67 15.43 -34.12
CA GLY A 22 -33.85 16.59 -33.22
C GLY A 22 -32.61 16.72 -32.33
N ARG A 23 -31.55 17.46 -32.72
CA ARG A 23 -31.40 18.93 -32.67
C ARG A 23 -31.73 19.50 -31.28
N ASP A 24 -30.73 19.52 -30.40
CA ASP A 24 -30.66 20.47 -29.29
C ASP A 24 -29.29 21.14 -29.29
N LEU A 25 -29.31 22.40 -29.71
CA LEU A 25 -28.23 23.37 -29.66
C LEU A 25 -28.26 23.97 -28.25
N ARG A 26 -27.19 23.83 -27.46
CA ARG A 26 -26.98 24.65 -26.26
C ARG A 26 -26.02 25.81 -26.56
N PRO A 27 -26.24 26.99 -25.93
CA PRO A 27 -25.67 28.24 -26.38
C PRO A 27 -24.30 28.53 -25.78
N VAL A 28 -23.49 29.20 -26.59
CA VAL A 28 -22.26 29.91 -26.22
C VAL A 28 -22.63 31.21 -25.48
N PRO A 29 -22.00 31.52 -24.33
CA PRO A 29 -21.98 32.89 -23.80
C PRO A 29 -20.72 33.61 -24.27
N ARG A 30 -20.90 34.76 -24.92
CA ARG A 30 -19.86 35.73 -25.28
C ARG A 30 -19.94 36.94 -24.33
N ALA A 31 -18.79 37.24 -23.73
CA ALA A 31 -18.21 38.52 -23.30
C ALA A 31 -19.10 39.71 -22.86
N THR A 32 -18.73 40.28 -21.70
CA THR A 32 -18.68 41.73 -21.48
C THR A 32 -17.39 42.13 -20.77
N SER A 33 -16.72 43.12 -21.35
CA SER A 33 -15.52 43.85 -20.94
C SER A 33 -15.79 44.91 -19.86
N SER A 34 -14.78 45.29 -19.06
CA SER A 34 -14.28 46.69 -18.96
C SER A 34 -13.38 46.96 -17.72
N GLY A 35 -12.29 47.69 -17.95
CA GLY A 35 -11.53 48.51 -16.96
C GLY A 35 -10.35 47.79 -16.30
N THR A 36 -9.11 48.30 -16.21
CA THR A 36 -8.67 49.71 -16.18
C THR A 36 -7.17 49.81 -16.51
N MET A 37 -6.78 50.90 -17.18
CA MET A 37 -5.42 51.36 -17.47
C MET A 37 -4.58 51.63 -16.20
N GLY A 38 -3.24 51.54 -16.34
CA GLY A 38 -2.31 52.22 -15.45
C GLY A 38 -0.82 52.05 -15.82
N ALA A 39 -0.23 53.13 -16.37
CA ALA A 39 1.17 53.57 -16.37
C ALA A 39 2.31 52.51 -16.30
N GLY A 40 3.28 52.44 -17.20
CA GLY A 40 4.06 53.53 -17.76
C GLY A 40 5.39 53.68 -17.02
N THR A 41 6.50 53.21 -17.59
CA THR A 41 7.82 53.85 -17.43
C THR A 41 8.81 53.35 -18.47
N ARG A 42 9.35 54.31 -19.22
CA ARG A 42 10.49 54.20 -20.12
C ARG A 42 11.76 53.99 -19.28
N ARG A 43 12.72 53.19 -19.76
CA ARG A 43 14.14 53.51 -19.53
C ARG A 43 15.07 52.89 -20.58
N CYS A 44 16.05 53.72 -20.89
CA CYS A 44 17.01 53.65 -21.97
C CYS A 44 17.93 52.43 -21.95
N ALA A 45 18.27 52.04 -23.18
CA ALA A 45 19.57 51.56 -23.63
C ALA A 45 20.74 51.73 -22.65
N MET A 46 21.46 50.63 -22.42
CA MET A 46 22.91 50.68 -22.23
C MET A 46 23.56 49.47 -22.90
N ASN A 47 24.27 49.80 -23.97
CA ASN A 47 25.20 48.98 -24.72
C ASN A 47 26.40 48.65 -23.82
N ARG A 48 26.74 47.36 -23.62
CA ARG A 48 28.02 46.97 -23.01
C ARG A 48 28.65 45.81 -23.78
N VAL A 49 29.77 46.15 -24.39
CA VAL A 49 30.69 45.31 -25.15
C VAL A 49 31.75 44.74 -24.18
N SER A 50 32.15 43.48 -24.43
CA SER A 50 33.33 42.75 -23.91
C SER A 50 33.31 42.40 -22.41
N VAL A 51 33.77 41.21 -21.97
CA VAL A 51 35.09 40.62 -22.20
C VAL A 51 35.03 39.08 -22.17
N SER A 52 35.71 38.47 -23.13
CA SER A 52 36.04 37.04 -23.22
C SER A 52 36.98 36.61 -22.09
N ASN A 53 36.65 35.54 -21.36
CA ASN A 53 37.65 34.77 -20.62
C ASN A 53 37.46 33.27 -20.87
N GLY A 54 38.41 32.70 -21.61
CA GLY A 54 38.48 31.30 -21.94
C GLY A 54 38.94 30.45 -20.76
N HIS A 55 38.11 29.48 -20.38
CA HIS A 55 38.52 28.32 -19.60
C HIS A 55 38.11 27.07 -20.36
N HIS A 56 39.11 26.38 -20.91
CA HIS A 56 39.00 25.05 -21.49
C HIS A 56 38.52 24.05 -20.42
N ARG A 57 37.21 23.89 -20.30
CA ARG A 57 36.61 22.69 -19.71
C ARG A 57 36.50 21.63 -20.79
N LEU A 58 37.10 20.47 -20.56
CA LEU A 58 36.86 19.25 -21.32
C LEU A 58 35.36 18.93 -21.23
N GLY A 59 34.64 19.28 -22.30
CA GLY A 59 33.21 19.11 -22.41
C GLY A 59 32.85 17.63 -22.37
N ARG A 60 32.08 17.23 -21.36
CA ARG A 60 31.15 16.11 -21.52
C ARG A 60 30.29 16.46 -22.72
N VAL A 61 30.51 15.77 -23.84
CA VAL A 61 29.56 15.78 -24.95
C VAL A 61 28.34 15.01 -24.45
N THR A 62 27.40 15.72 -23.82
CA THR A 62 26.05 15.21 -23.67
C THR A 62 25.55 14.97 -25.09
N PRO A 63 25.20 13.73 -25.49
CA PRO A 63 24.66 13.50 -26.83
C PRO A 63 23.46 14.42 -27.00
N ALA A 64 23.50 15.26 -28.05
CA ALA A 64 22.44 16.21 -28.35
C ALA A 64 21.11 15.46 -28.34
N ALA A 65 20.18 15.89 -27.49
CA ALA A 65 18.86 15.28 -27.38
C ALA A 65 18.25 15.21 -28.77
N THR A 66 17.97 13.99 -29.24
CA THR A 66 17.39 13.77 -30.56
C THR A 66 16.03 14.47 -30.59
N PRO A 67 15.75 15.33 -31.59
CA PRO A 67 14.49 16.07 -31.65
C PRO A 67 13.30 15.10 -31.58
N LEU A 68 12.29 15.44 -30.77
CA LEU A 68 11.10 14.61 -30.55
C LEU A 68 10.44 14.18 -31.87
N THR A 69 10.48 15.05 -32.88
CA THR A 69 9.97 14.76 -34.23
C THR A 69 10.67 13.56 -34.87
N VAL A 70 11.99 13.47 -34.74
CA VAL A 70 12.79 12.35 -35.29
C VAL A 70 12.49 11.04 -34.57
N LEU A 71 12.28 11.09 -33.25
CA LEU A 71 11.88 9.92 -32.45
C LEU A 71 10.47 9.44 -32.82
N VAL A 72 9.52 10.36 -32.96
CA VAL A 72 8.14 10.06 -33.35
C VAL A 72 8.08 9.48 -34.77
N ASP A 73 8.84 10.03 -35.71
CA ASP A 73 8.90 9.52 -37.08
C ASP A 73 9.48 8.11 -37.14
N ARG A 74 10.51 7.84 -36.32
CA ARG A 74 11.07 6.49 -36.16
C ARG A 74 10.04 5.52 -35.59
N TRP A 75 9.29 5.90 -34.56
CA TRP A 75 8.26 5.03 -33.98
C TRP A 75 7.10 4.72 -34.93
N VAL A 76 6.75 5.66 -35.81
CA VAL A 76 5.77 5.41 -36.89
C VAL A 76 6.34 4.46 -37.92
N THR A 77 7.60 4.66 -38.32
CA THR A 77 8.30 3.81 -39.29
C THR A 77 8.45 2.37 -38.78
N ASP A 78 8.77 2.23 -37.49
CA ASP A 78 8.93 0.93 -36.81
C ASP A 78 7.56 0.28 -36.48
N GLY A 79 6.43 0.94 -36.79
CA GLY A 79 5.07 0.43 -36.54
C GLY A 79 4.70 0.37 -35.05
N ILE A 80 5.45 1.06 -34.19
CA ILE A 80 5.23 1.11 -32.73
C ILE A 80 4.00 1.97 -32.41
N ILE A 81 3.80 3.05 -33.16
CA ILE A 81 2.64 3.94 -33.02
C ILE A 81 1.99 4.21 -34.39
N THR A 82 0.70 4.47 -34.38
CA THR A 82 -0.04 4.87 -35.58
C THR A 82 0.27 6.32 -35.97
N ALA A 83 0.08 6.66 -37.25
CA ALA A 83 0.21 8.04 -37.73
C ALA A 83 -0.71 9.03 -37.01
N GLU A 84 -1.88 8.56 -36.54
CA GLU A 84 -2.86 9.34 -35.80
C GLU A 84 -2.39 9.63 -34.36
N GLN A 85 -1.78 8.63 -33.69
CA GLN A 85 -1.12 8.83 -32.40
C GLN A 85 0.09 9.76 -32.51
N ALA A 86 0.87 9.66 -33.59
CA ALA A 86 1.97 10.58 -33.84
C ALA A 86 1.49 12.03 -34.02
N ALA A 87 0.33 12.23 -34.67
CA ALA A 87 -0.27 13.55 -34.80
C ALA A 87 -0.69 14.13 -33.43
N LEU A 88 -1.27 13.30 -32.56
CA LEU A 88 -1.62 13.68 -31.18
C LEU A 88 -0.38 14.02 -30.35
N ILE A 89 0.66 13.20 -30.38
CA ILE A 89 1.92 13.44 -29.65
C ILE A 89 2.59 14.73 -30.12
N ARG A 90 2.58 15.02 -31.43
CA ARG A 90 3.10 16.28 -31.95
C ARG A 90 2.23 17.48 -31.54
N ALA A 91 0.91 17.34 -31.55
CA ALA A 91 0.00 18.39 -31.10
C ALA A 91 0.19 18.72 -29.60
N GLU A 92 0.32 17.69 -28.76
CA GLU A 92 0.57 17.82 -27.31
C GLU A 92 1.99 18.35 -27.03
N GLY A 93 2.99 17.82 -27.74
CA GLY A 93 4.40 18.20 -27.60
C GLY A 93 4.67 19.64 -28.06
N VAL A 94 3.97 20.13 -29.08
CA VAL A 94 4.07 21.54 -29.51
C VAL A 94 3.32 22.46 -28.55
N ALA A 95 2.17 22.04 -28.01
CA ALA A 95 1.45 22.80 -26.98
C ALA A 95 2.23 22.91 -25.66
N GLY A 96 3.00 21.88 -25.30
CA GLY A 96 3.87 21.89 -24.11
C GLY A 96 5.22 22.61 -24.30
N VAL A 97 5.69 22.81 -25.54
CA VAL A 97 7.02 23.39 -25.85
C VAL A 97 6.94 24.87 -26.28
N VAL A 98 5.78 25.37 -26.72
CA VAL A 98 5.60 26.75 -27.24
C VAL A 98 5.03 27.73 -26.20
N ALA A 99 4.89 27.33 -24.93
CA ALA A 99 4.85 28.35 -23.87
C ALA A 99 6.25 28.96 -23.77
N PRO A 100 6.44 30.27 -24.04
CA PRO A 100 7.74 30.90 -23.88
C PRO A 100 8.09 30.82 -22.39
N ALA A 101 9.09 30.02 -22.07
CA ALA A 101 9.73 30.08 -20.77
C ALA A 101 10.22 31.53 -20.58
N PRO A 102 9.80 32.26 -19.53
CA PRO A 102 10.49 33.47 -19.17
C PRO A 102 11.96 33.10 -18.94
N ASP A 103 12.86 33.90 -19.52
CA ASP A 103 14.31 33.80 -19.47
C ASP A 103 14.81 32.80 -18.43
N SER A 104 15.25 31.64 -18.90
CA SER A 104 15.98 30.68 -18.09
C SER A 104 17.32 31.31 -17.74
N GLU A 105 17.34 32.09 -16.65
CA GLU A 105 18.52 32.18 -15.79
C GLU A 105 19.06 30.76 -15.61
N PRO A 106 20.40 30.56 -15.56
CA PRO A 106 20.98 29.24 -15.36
C PRO A 106 20.34 28.64 -14.12
N ALA A 107 19.48 27.64 -14.34
CA ALA A 107 18.79 26.92 -13.29
C ALA A 107 19.87 26.37 -12.38
N GLU A 108 20.06 27.04 -11.24
CA GLU A 108 20.95 26.58 -10.20
C GLU A 108 20.50 25.16 -9.83
N ASP A 109 21.35 24.17 -10.08
CA ASP A 109 21.26 22.78 -9.58
C ASP A 109 21.23 22.69 -8.03
N ARG A 110 20.98 23.79 -7.32
CA ARG A 110 21.04 23.93 -5.86
C ARG A 110 19.81 23.48 -5.07
N PRO A 111 18.56 23.40 -5.59
CA PRO A 111 17.43 22.98 -4.75
C PRO A 111 17.43 21.47 -4.42
N HIS A 112 18.06 20.63 -5.24
CA HIS A 112 18.09 19.18 -5.00
C HIS A 112 19.12 18.77 -3.93
N ALA A 113 20.30 19.41 -3.91
CA ALA A 113 21.34 19.09 -2.92
C ALA A 113 20.95 19.50 -1.49
N ALA A 114 20.32 20.68 -1.32
CA ALA A 114 19.81 21.13 -0.02
C ALA A 114 18.71 20.19 0.52
N THR A 115 17.89 19.62 -0.37
CA THR A 115 16.83 18.67 0.01
C THR A 115 17.41 17.34 0.53
N LEU A 116 18.45 16.81 -0.13
CA LEU A 116 19.15 15.59 0.31
C LEU A 116 19.86 15.76 1.65
N ALA A 117 20.51 16.92 1.88
CA ALA A 117 21.19 17.19 3.15
C ALA A 117 20.20 17.25 4.33
N VAL A 118 19.03 17.87 4.12
CA VAL A 118 17.97 17.93 5.15
C VAL A 118 17.39 16.54 5.44
N GLU A 119 17.18 15.73 4.41
CA GLU A 119 16.68 14.35 4.57
C GLU A 119 17.68 13.46 5.31
N ALA A 120 18.97 13.49 4.92
CA ALA A 120 20.02 12.74 5.58
C ALA A 120 20.23 13.18 7.04
N LEU A 121 20.18 14.49 7.31
CA LEU A 121 20.29 15.02 8.67
C LEU A 121 19.09 14.62 9.54
N GLY A 122 17.89 14.56 8.95
CA GLY A 122 16.68 14.07 9.61
C GLY A 122 16.81 12.59 10.02
N TYR A 123 17.26 11.73 9.11
CA TYR A 123 17.48 10.31 9.43
C TYR A 123 18.60 10.12 10.46
N LEU A 124 19.73 10.81 10.29
CA LEU A 124 20.85 10.73 11.23
C LEU A 124 20.45 11.22 12.63
N GLY A 125 19.76 12.36 12.71
CA GLY A 125 19.23 12.89 13.96
C GLY A 125 18.25 11.92 14.63
N GLY A 126 17.35 11.31 13.86
CA GLY A 126 16.43 10.29 14.36
C GLY A 126 17.15 9.06 14.93
N VAL A 127 18.17 8.55 14.25
CA VAL A 127 18.98 7.42 14.73
C VAL A 127 19.76 7.78 16.00
N ILE A 128 20.37 8.97 16.07
CA ILE A 128 21.10 9.42 17.27
C ILE A 128 20.16 9.55 18.46
N VAL A 129 18.97 10.14 18.29
CA VAL A 129 17.96 10.24 19.34
C VAL A 129 17.50 8.86 19.79
N LEU A 130 17.27 7.93 18.85
CA LEU A 130 16.88 6.56 19.16
C LEU A 130 17.95 5.83 19.98
N VAL A 131 19.22 5.90 19.55
CA VAL A 131 20.35 5.31 20.29
C VAL A 131 20.49 5.93 21.67
N GLY A 132 20.39 7.26 21.78
CA GLY A 132 20.42 7.95 23.06
C GLY A 132 19.30 7.51 24.00
N ALA A 133 18.07 7.38 23.50
CA ALA A 133 16.93 6.89 24.27
C ALA A 133 17.14 5.44 24.75
N ILE A 134 17.64 4.56 23.87
CA ILE A 134 17.98 3.17 24.24
C ILE A 134 19.07 3.14 25.31
N MET A 135 20.12 3.95 25.18
CA MET A 135 21.19 4.01 26.17
C MET A 135 20.70 4.53 27.52
N VAL A 136 19.89 5.60 27.54
CA VAL A 136 19.32 6.12 28.78
C VAL A 136 18.45 5.07 29.46
N GLY A 137 17.62 4.35 28.69
CA GLY A 137 16.86 3.22 29.19
C GLY A 137 17.77 2.11 29.75
N ALA A 138 18.73 1.63 28.96
CA ALA A 138 19.58 0.53 29.39
C ALA A 138 20.45 0.84 30.62
N LEU A 139 20.88 2.10 30.79
CA LEU A 139 21.83 2.47 31.84
C LEU A 139 21.17 3.02 33.11
N TYR A 140 20.03 3.72 32.99
CA TYR A 140 19.44 4.46 34.11
C TYR A 140 18.03 4.04 34.47
N TRP A 141 17.41 3.09 33.75
CA TRP A 141 16.01 2.75 33.96
C TRP A 141 15.69 2.38 35.40
N ASP A 142 16.51 1.51 36.01
CA ASP A 142 16.34 1.04 37.39
C ASP A 142 16.58 2.13 38.44
N GLU A 143 17.33 3.18 38.10
CA GLU A 143 17.58 4.33 38.98
C GLU A 143 16.47 5.39 38.90
N LEU A 144 15.69 5.40 37.82
CA LEU A 144 14.59 6.35 37.63
C LEU A 144 13.37 5.94 38.45
N SER A 145 12.78 6.90 39.16
CA SER A 145 11.47 6.72 39.78
C SER A 145 10.40 6.48 38.71
N THR A 146 9.32 5.78 39.08
CA THR A 146 8.17 5.55 38.20
C THR A 146 7.64 6.84 37.56
N ALA A 147 7.53 7.91 38.34
CA ALA A 147 7.11 9.21 37.83
C ALA A 147 8.08 9.78 36.78
N ALA A 148 9.39 9.61 36.96
CA ALA A 148 10.39 10.04 35.99
C ALA A 148 10.34 9.20 34.70
N ARG A 149 10.16 7.87 34.81
CA ARG A 149 9.97 6.98 33.64
C ARG A 149 8.74 7.37 32.83
N LEU A 150 7.61 7.60 33.50
CA LEU A 150 6.36 8.04 32.86
C LEU A 150 6.50 9.43 32.24
N ALA A 151 7.12 10.39 32.92
CA ALA A 151 7.34 11.72 32.38
C ALA A 151 8.25 11.69 31.14
N LEU A 152 9.32 10.90 31.16
CA LEU A 152 10.24 10.73 30.04
C LEU A 152 9.52 10.17 28.81
N ILE A 153 8.82 9.03 28.96
CA ILE A 153 8.14 8.38 27.84
C ILE A 153 6.93 9.19 27.37
N GLY A 154 6.15 9.76 28.28
CA GLY A 154 5.01 10.62 27.95
C GLY A 154 5.44 11.86 27.16
N THR A 155 6.55 12.49 27.56
CA THR A 155 7.13 13.62 26.82
C THR A 155 7.60 13.19 25.43
N ALA A 156 8.23 12.02 25.30
CA ALA A 156 8.62 11.48 24.00
C ALA A 156 7.39 11.22 23.11
N ALA A 157 6.36 10.55 23.63
CA ALA A 157 5.13 10.27 22.89
C ALA A 157 4.44 11.56 22.41
N GLY A 158 4.28 12.55 23.30
CA GLY A 158 3.69 13.85 22.98
C GLY A 158 4.54 14.67 22.01
N GLY A 159 5.87 14.67 22.18
CA GLY A 159 6.81 15.33 21.29
C GLY A 159 6.78 14.76 19.87
N LEU A 160 6.63 13.43 19.74
CA LEU A 160 6.49 12.76 18.44
C LEU A 160 5.15 13.11 17.74
N VAL A 161 4.03 13.20 18.48
CA VAL A 161 2.76 13.70 17.92
C VAL A 161 2.92 15.13 17.44
N ALA A 162 3.44 16.01 18.30
CA ALA A 162 3.65 17.43 18.00
C ALA A 162 4.58 17.59 16.78
N GLY A 163 5.68 16.84 16.74
CA GLY A 163 6.59 16.81 15.60
C GLY A 163 5.87 16.45 14.30
N GLY A 164 5.05 15.40 14.32
CA GLY A 164 4.24 14.99 13.16
C GLY A 164 3.22 16.05 12.71
N LEU A 165 2.61 16.77 13.65
CA LEU A 165 1.70 17.89 13.36
C LEU A 165 2.43 19.10 12.77
N LEU A 166 3.68 19.34 13.17
CA LEU A 166 4.50 20.45 12.70
C LEU A 166 5.16 20.18 11.35
N VAL A 167 5.17 18.93 10.84
CA VAL A 167 5.75 18.60 9.53
C VAL A 167 5.05 19.41 8.42
N PRO A 168 5.76 20.31 7.72
CA PRO A 168 5.15 21.18 6.72
C PRO A 168 4.62 20.42 5.50
N ALA A 169 3.44 20.80 5.01
CA ALA A 169 2.85 20.22 3.80
C ALA A 169 3.69 20.44 2.53
N ARG A 170 4.54 21.48 2.50
CA ARG A 170 5.44 21.78 1.38
C ARG A 170 6.51 20.71 1.11
N LEU A 171 6.72 19.77 2.04
CA LEU A 171 7.68 18.67 1.88
C LEU A 171 7.13 17.51 1.01
N GLY A 172 5.87 17.59 0.56
CA GLY A 172 5.24 16.58 -0.30
C GLY A 172 5.30 15.18 0.30
N GLU A 173 5.61 14.17 -0.52
CA GLU A 173 5.67 12.76 -0.09
C GLU A 173 6.65 12.49 1.05
N ALA A 174 7.80 13.18 1.08
CA ALA A 174 8.80 13.00 2.14
C ALA A 174 8.23 13.44 3.50
N GLY A 175 7.47 14.53 3.52
CA GLY A 175 6.76 15.00 4.71
C GLY A 175 5.70 14.00 5.19
N ASP A 176 4.96 13.38 4.27
CA ASP A 176 3.95 12.38 4.62
C ASP A 176 4.55 11.08 5.18
N ARG A 177 5.70 10.65 4.64
CA ARG A 177 6.46 9.51 5.18
C ARG A 177 7.00 9.81 6.57
N LEU A 178 7.66 10.96 6.75
CA LEU A 178 8.20 11.39 8.04
C LEU A 178 7.10 11.48 9.09
N ARG A 179 5.96 12.09 8.77
CA ARG A 179 4.80 12.17 9.67
C ARG A 179 4.30 10.79 10.06
N SER A 180 4.17 9.87 9.11
CA SER A 180 3.72 8.49 9.37
C SER A 180 4.67 7.75 10.31
N VAL A 181 5.99 7.94 10.15
CA VAL A 181 7.00 7.36 11.06
C VAL A 181 6.91 7.97 12.45
N LEU A 182 6.79 9.30 12.56
CA LEU A 182 6.68 9.99 13.85
C LEU A 182 5.42 9.54 14.61
N TRP A 183 4.29 9.37 13.94
CA TRP A 183 3.05 8.91 14.55
C TRP A 183 3.09 7.43 14.94
N LEU A 184 3.72 6.58 14.12
CA LEU A 184 3.97 5.19 14.49
C LEU A 184 4.89 5.10 15.72
N ALA A 185 5.97 5.88 15.76
CA ALA A 185 6.87 5.95 16.90
C ALA A 185 6.15 6.46 18.15
N SER A 186 5.27 7.45 18.02
CA SER A 186 4.43 7.93 19.12
C SER A 186 3.50 6.83 19.65
N THR A 187 2.95 5.99 18.77
CA THR A 187 2.13 4.84 19.16
C THR A 187 2.93 3.82 19.97
N GLY A 188 4.17 3.52 19.56
CA GLY A 188 5.07 2.65 20.32
C GLY A 188 5.47 3.25 21.67
N ALA A 189 5.77 4.55 21.71
CA ALA A 189 6.07 5.26 22.96
C ALA A 189 4.86 5.27 23.90
N PHE A 190 3.64 5.47 23.38
CA PHE A 190 2.40 5.39 24.15
C PHE A 190 2.17 3.99 24.73
N ALA A 191 2.44 2.93 23.95
CA ALA A 191 2.37 1.56 24.46
C ALA A 191 3.35 1.34 25.62
N GLY A 192 4.60 1.84 25.51
CA GLY A 192 5.58 1.78 26.59
C GLY A 192 5.14 2.57 27.83
N PHE A 193 4.58 3.77 27.64
CA PHE A 193 4.01 4.57 28.73
C PHE A 193 2.90 3.81 29.45
N MET A 194 1.97 3.21 28.69
CA MET A 194 0.88 2.42 29.25
C MET A 194 1.38 1.14 29.93
N GLY A 195 2.48 0.54 29.45
CA GLY A 195 3.10 -0.62 30.09
C GLY A 195 3.66 -0.29 31.46
N VAL A 196 4.42 0.81 31.57
CA VAL A 196 4.93 1.29 32.86
C VAL A 196 3.79 1.68 33.79
N ALA A 197 2.78 2.39 33.28
CA ALA A 197 1.63 2.78 34.09
C ALA A 197 0.83 1.56 34.60
N ALA A 198 0.64 0.55 33.75
CA ALA A 198 -0.07 -0.67 34.10
C ALA A 198 0.61 -1.46 35.21
N VAL A 199 1.94 -1.62 35.13
CA VAL A 199 2.73 -2.37 36.13
C VAL A 199 2.97 -1.52 37.38
N ASP A 200 3.60 -0.35 37.24
CA ASP A 200 4.15 0.37 38.39
C ASP A 200 3.11 1.27 39.11
N VAL A 201 2.01 1.66 38.45
CA VAL A 201 1.01 2.58 39.02
C VAL A 201 -0.32 1.90 39.30
N LEU A 202 -0.79 1.08 38.36
CA LEU A 202 -2.07 0.38 38.47
C LEU A 202 -1.94 -1.00 39.13
N ASP A 203 -0.71 -1.51 39.30
CA ASP A 203 -0.41 -2.82 39.91
C ASP A 203 -1.25 -3.95 39.28
N LEU A 204 -1.32 -3.94 37.94
CA LEU A 204 -2.08 -4.95 37.19
C LEU A 204 -1.27 -6.24 37.05
N ASP A 205 -1.94 -7.38 37.16
CA ASP A 205 -1.36 -8.68 36.83
C ASP A 205 -0.93 -8.77 35.36
N ASP A 206 0.03 -9.65 35.04
CA ASP A 206 0.62 -9.81 33.69
C ASP A 206 -0.43 -9.94 32.57
N SER A 207 -1.51 -10.68 32.82
CA SER A 207 -2.61 -10.87 31.86
C SER A 207 -3.41 -9.58 31.63
N ALA A 208 -3.65 -8.80 32.68
CA ALA A 208 -4.34 -7.53 32.63
C ALA A 208 -3.46 -6.42 32.02
N VAL A 209 -2.14 -6.45 32.24
CA VAL A 209 -1.17 -5.53 31.61
C VAL A 209 -1.26 -5.63 30.09
N GLY A 210 -1.20 -6.85 29.54
CA GLY A 210 -1.28 -7.08 28.09
C GLY A 210 -2.56 -6.51 27.47
N LEU A 211 -3.71 -6.70 28.13
CA LEU A 211 -4.99 -6.14 27.69
C LEU A 211 -5.04 -4.62 27.79
N ALA A 212 -4.62 -4.05 28.94
CA ALA A 212 -4.62 -2.61 29.16
C ALA A 212 -3.73 -1.90 28.14
N VAL A 213 -2.51 -2.40 27.92
CA VAL A 213 -1.56 -1.83 26.95
C VAL A 213 -2.09 -1.94 25.53
N ALA A 214 -2.47 -3.14 25.08
CA ALA A 214 -2.92 -3.34 23.71
C ALA A 214 -4.21 -2.54 23.43
N GLY A 215 -5.20 -2.61 24.33
CA GLY A 215 -6.49 -1.94 24.17
C GLY A 215 -6.39 -0.42 24.16
N THR A 216 -5.71 0.18 25.14
CA THR A 216 -5.55 1.64 25.17
C THR A 216 -4.70 2.16 24.01
N THR A 217 -3.65 1.43 23.63
CA THR A 217 -2.82 1.79 22.47
C THR A 217 -3.59 1.61 21.16
N ALA A 218 -4.49 0.62 21.03
CA ALA A 218 -5.36 0.48 19.86
C ALA A 218 -6.29 1.69 19.71
N VAL A 219 -6.87 2.19 20.80
CA VAL A 219 -7.69 3.41 20.79
C VAL A 219 -6.86 4.63 20.38
N TRP A 220 -5.66 4.78 20.94
CA TRP A 220 -4.74 5.85 20.58
C TRP A 220 -4.33 5.79 19.10
N ALA A 221 -3.98 4.60 18.62
CA ALA A 221 -3.57 4.38 17.25
C ALA A 221 -4.71 4.67 16.27
N GLY A 222 -5.92 4.23 16.61
CA GLY A 222 -7.14 4.52 15.87
C GLY A 222 -7.46 6.01 15.82
N ALA A 223 -7.31 6.73 16.94
CA ALA A 223 -7.50 8.17 17.00
C ALA A 223 -6.50 8.93 16.10
N LEU A 224 -5.21 8.54 16.12
CA LEU A 224 -4.23 9.10 15.19
C LEU A 224 -4.59 8.76 13.72
N TRP A 225 -5.05 7.54 13.46
CA TRP A 225 -5.47 7.13 12.12
C TRP A 225 -6.70 7.88 11.59
N THR A 226 -7.65 8.26 12.46
CA THR A 226 -8.80 9.09 12.04
C THR A 226 -8.41 10.55 11.80
N LEU A 227 -7.39 11.06 12.49
CA LEU A 227 -6.86 12.41 12.25
C LEU A 227 -6.13 12.52 10.91
N ARG A 228 -5.35 11.51 10.52
CA ARG A 228 -4.81 11.37 9.15
C ARG A 228 -4.77 9.91 8.75
N HIS A 229 -5.42 9.61 7.64
CA HIS A 229 -5.44 8.28 7.04
C HIS A 229 -4.09 7.92 6.42
N GLY A 230 -3.18 7.36 7.23
CA GLY A 230 -1.91 6.77 6.79
C GLY A 230 -1.91 5.24 6.95
N PHE A 231 -1.29 4.53 6.00
CA PHE A 231 -1.26 3.06 6.00
C PHE A 231 -0.51 2.48 7.21
N LEU A 232 0.61 3.08 7.63
CA LEU A 232 1.36 2.61 8.81
C LEU A 232 0.52 2.67 10.09
N GLN A 233 -0.21 3.75 10.29
CA GLN A 233 -1.07 3.93 11.46
C GLN A 233 -2.28 2.98 11.43
N GLN A 234 -2.82 2.75 10.24
CA GLN A 234 -3.86 1.74 10.03
C GLN A 234 -3.34 0.32 10.36
N ALA A 235 -2.14 -0.03 9.90
CA ALA A 235 -1.52 -1.33 10.18
C ALA A 235 -1.25 -1.49 11.69
N ALA A 236 -0.73 -0.46 12.36
CA ALA A 236 -0.55 -0.45 13.81
C ALA A 236 -1.87 -0.66 14.55
N THR A 237 -2.94 0.04 14.12
CA THR A 237 -4.28 -0.15 14.68
C THR A 237 -4.77 -1.59 14.51
N ALA A 238 -4.59 -2.17 13.33
CA ALA A 238 -4.98 -3.56 13.05
C ALA A 238 -4.26 -4.55 13.97
N VAL A 239 -2.92 -4.43 14.09
CA VAL A 239 -2.10 -5.29 14.94
C VAL A 239 -2.50 -5.13 16.40
N LEU A 240 -2.69 -3.90 16.88
CA LEU A 240 -3.09 -3.65 18.27
C LEU A 240 -4.48 -4.22 18.57
N LEU A 241 -5.44 -4.13 17.65
CA LEU A 241 -6.75 -4.76 17.81
C LEU A 241 -6.66 -6.30 17.85
N MET A 242 -5.78 -6.91 17.05
CA MET A 242 -5.52 -8.35 17.12
C MET A 242 -4.91 -8.74 18.47
N LEU A 243 -3.95 -7.96 18.97
CA LEU A 243 -3.36 -8.16 20.30
C LEU A 243 -4.40 -7.98 21.40
N THR A 244 -5.26 -6.96 21.33
CA THR A 244 -6.38 -6.77 22.28
C THR A 244 -7.31 -7.97 22.28
N ALA A 245 -7.68 -8.50 21.11
CA ALA A 245 -8.52 -9.69 21.02
C ALA A 245 -7.84 -10.91 21.66
N ALA A 246 -6.56 -11.15 21.34
CA ALA A 246 -5.80 -12.25 21.91
C ALA A 246 -5.67 -12.15 23.44
N THR A 247 -5.29 -10.98 23.98
CA THR A 247 -5.11 -10.78 25.43
C THR A 247 -6.44 -10.80 26.18
N THR A 248 -7.53 -10.33 25.58
CA THR A 248 -8.88 -10.48 26.14
C THR A 248 -9.22 -11.97 26.30
N ILE A 249 -8.93 -12.79 25.28
CA ILE A 249 -9.22 -14.23 25.33
C ILE A 249 -8.37 -14.92 26.38
N VAL A 250 -7.06 -14.64 26.46
CA VAL A 250 -6.17 -15.18 27.50
C VAL A 250 -6.70 -14.82 28.90
N GLN A 251 -7.20 -13.60 29.10
CA GLN A 251 -7.72 -13.18 30.39
C GLN A 251 -9.04 -13.87 30.76
N VAL A 252 -9.93 -14.11 29.78
CA VAL A 252 -11.24 -14.73 30.03
C VAL A 252 -11.14 -16.27 30.11
N PHE A 253 -10.25 -16.88 29.32
CA PHE A 253 -10.08 -18.32 29.19
C PHE A 253 -8.59 -18.71 29.33
N PRO A 254 -8.03 -18.66 30.56
CA PRO A 254 -6.60 -18.84 30.79
C PRO A 254 -6.08 -20.24 30.43
N ASP A 255 -6.93 -21.26 30.48
CA ASP A 255 -6.56 -22.65 30.19
C ASP A 255 -6.72 -23.03 28.70
N ALA A 256 -7.14 -22.09 27.84
CA ALA A 256 -7.53 -22.37 26.46
C ALA A 256 -6.47 -21.91 25.44
N ASP A 257 -5.33 -22.61 25.40
CA ASP A 257 -4.12 -22.24 24.65
C ASP A 257 -4.33 -21.92 23.15
N SER A 258 -5.35 -22.50 22.51
CA SER A 258 -5.62 -22.29 21.08
C SER A 258 -6.57 -21.12 20.77
N LEU A 259 -7.36 -20.66 21.74
CA LEU A 259 -8.38 -19.63 21.51
C LEU A 259 -7.83 -18.23 21.19
N PRO A 260 -6.69 -17.76 21.74
CA PRO A 260 -6.16 -16.43 21.40
C PRO A 260 -5.90 -16.27 19.90
N GLY A 261 -5.51 -17.35 19.22
CA GLY A 261 -5.33 -17.35 17.77
C GLY A 261 -6.62 -17.12 16.99
N LEU A 262 -7.75 -17.64 17.47
CA LEU A 262 -9.07 -17.34 16.87
C LEU A 262 -9.41 -15.86 16.98
N GLY A 263 -9.07 -15.19 18.08
CA GLY A 263 -9.24 -13.75 18.23
C GLY A 263 -8.45 -12.97 17.18
N VAL A 264 -7.17 -13.30 17.00
CA VAL A 264 -6.30 -12.71 15.96
C VAL A 264 -6.88 -12.96 14.57
N TRP A 265 -7.28 -14.21 14.28
CA TRP A 265 -7.87 -14.61 13.01
C TRP A 265 -9.16 -13.82 12.70
N GLY A 266 -10.06 -13.69 13.68
CA GLY A 266 -11.33 -12.98 13.52
C GLY A 266 -11.15 -11.50 13.22
N VAL A 267 -10.25 -10.82 13.92
CA VAL A 267 -9.91 -9.41 13.65
C VAL A 267 -9.29 -9.27 12.27
N ALA A 268 -8.36 -10.15 11.88
CA ALA A 268 -7.75 -10.13 10.55
C ALA A 268 -8.77 -10.37 9.42
N ALA A 269 -9.73 -11.28 9.62
CA ALA A 269 -10.80 -11.56 8.67
C ALA A 269 -11.72 -10.35 8.48
N ALA A 270 -12.13 -9.70 9.58
CA ALA A 270 -12.89 -8.46 9.54
C ALA A 270 -12.11 -7.36 8.79
N TRP A 271 -10.80 -7.22 9.07
CA TRP A 271 -9.93 -6.25 8.40
C TRP A 271 -9.82 -6.50 6.89
N LEU A 272 -9.69 -7.78 6.49
CA LEU A 272 -9.64 -8.20 5.09
C LEU A 272 -10.94 -7.84 4.36
N LEU A 273 -12.09 -8.09 4.98
CA LEU A 273 -13.41 -7.77 4.43
C LEU A 273 -13.61 -6.26 4.28
N LEU A 274 -13.24 -5.48 5.30
CA LEU A 274 -13.30 -4.02 5.24
C LEU A 274 -12.37 -3.42 4.16
N GLY A 275 -11.18 -4.00 3.97
CA GLY A 275 -10.28 -3.68 2.84
C GLY A 275 -10.87 -4.07 1.49
N TRP A 276 -11.51 -5.23 1.40
CA TRP A 276 -12.18 -5.72 0.19
C TRP A 276 -13.39 -4.88 -0.20
N GLY A 277 -14.12 -4.33 0.77
CA GLY A 277 -15.21 -3.37 0.53
C GLY A 277 -14.78 -1.95 0.22
N GLY A 278 -13.47 -1.64 0.30
CA GLY A 278 -12.97 -0.28 0.13
C GLY A 278 -13.42 0.69 1.23
N VAL A 279 -13.71 0.17 2.43
CA VAL A 279 -13.85 0.95 3.66
C VAL A 279 -12.46 1.36 4.15
N LEU A 280 -11.50 0.44 4.02
CA LEU A 280 -10.09 0.66 4.34
C LEU A 280 -9.27 0.82 3.06
N GLY A 281 -8.37 1.82 3.03
CA GLY A 281 -7.48 2.07 1.89
C GLY A 281 -6.06 2.42 2.34
N PRO A 282 -5.02 2.20 1.50
CA PRO A 282 -5.07 1.71 0.12
C PRO A 282 -5.28 0.18 0.04
N ARG A 283 -6.25 -0.26 -0.77
CA ARG A 283 -6.64 -1.67 -0.92
C ARG A 283 -5.46 -2.62 -1.21
N ALA A 284 -4.56 -2.17 -2.08
CA ALA A 284 -3.38 -2.93 -2.51
C ALA A 284 -2.44 -3.29 -1.34
N ALA A 285 -2.46 -2.51 -0.26
CA ALA A 285 -1.66 -2.77 0.92
C ALA A 285 -2.47 -3.49 2.01
N VAL A 286 -3.75 -3.13 2.17
CA VAL A 286 -4.63 -3.70 3.21
C VAL A 286 -4.93 -5.17 2.97
N LEU A 287 -5.25 -5.57 1.73
CA LEU A 287 -5.60 -6.96 1.42
C LEU A 287 -4.49 -7.96 1.72
N PRO A 288 -3.26 -7.81 1.20
CA PRO A 288 -2.19 -8.76 1.49
C PRO A 288 -1.78 -8.74 2.97
N ALA A 289 -1.78 -7.57 3.62
CA ALA A 289 -1.46 -7.48 5.05
C ALA A 289 -2.50 -8.21 5.91
N ALA A 290 -3.80 -8.02 5.65
CA ALA A 290 -4.87 -8.69 6.37
C ALA A 290 -4.89 -10.20 6.08
N ALA A 291 -4.61 -10.63 4.84
CA ALA A 291 -4.49 -12.04 4.50
C ALA A 291 -3.29 -12.71 5.20
N ALA A 292 -2.15 -12.02 5.31
CA ALA A 292 -1.00 -12.52 6.05
C ALA A 292 -1.32 -12.65 7.54
N ALA A 293 -1.95 -11.64 8.13
CA ALA A 293 -2.42 -11.68 9.52
C ALA A 293 -3.45 -12.80 9.76
N LEU A 294 -4.32 -13.07 8.78
CA LEU A 294 -5.30 -14.15 8.84
C LEU A 294 -4.62 -15.52 8.91
N VAL A 295 -3.61 -15.75 8.07
CA VAL A 295 -2.80 -16.99 8.11
C VAL A 295 -2.06 -17.11 9.44
N LEU A 296 -1.39 -16.04 9.90
CA LEU A 296 -0.66 -16.05 11.17
C LEU A 296 -1.59 -16.31 12.37
N GLY A 297 -2.77 -15.70 12.39
CA GLY A 297 -3.78 -15.95 13.42
C GLY A 297 -4.31 -17.39 13.39
N ALA A 298 -4.46 -17.99 12.21
CA ALA A 298 -4.79 -19.41 12.13
C ALA A 298 -3.65 -20.31 12.65
N MET A 299 -2.39 -19.96 12.36
CA MET A 299 -1.23 -20.72 12.83
C MET A 299 -1.10 -20.75 14.35
N THR A 300 -1.49 -19.68 15.05
CA THR A 300 -1.45 -19.66 16.52
C THR A 300 -2.53 -20.54 17.17
N THR A 301 -3.45 -21.12 16.39
CA THR A 301 -4.45 -22.10 16.89
C THR A 301 -3.98 -23.56 16.88
N PHE A 302 -2.74 -23.82 16.44
CA PHE A 302 -2.19 -25.18 16.25
C PHE A 302 -2.18 -26.12 17.46
N PRO A 303 -2.17 -25.65 18.72
CA PRO A 303 -2.29 -26.56 19.85
C PRO A 303 -3.54 -27.47 19.79
N ALA A 304 -4.56 -27.12 18.98
CA ALA A 304 -5.73 -27.94 18.71
C ALA A 304 -5.73 -28.49 17.26
N ASP A 305 -6.19 -29.74 17.08
CA ASP A 305 -6.37 -30.35 15.75
C ASP A 305 -7.27 -29.52 14.83
N ALA A 306 -8.35 -28.96 15.40
CA ALA A 306 -9.25 -28.05 14.69
C ALA A 306 -8.53 -26.79 14.18
N GLY A 307 -7.49 -26.34 14.89
CA GLY A 307 -6.67 -25.20 14.50
C GLY A 307 -5.79 -25.49 13.28
N VAL A 308 -5.26 -26.71 13.18
CA VAL A 308 -4.52 -27.15 11.98
C VAL A 308 -5.44 -27.15 10.76
N VAL A 309 -6.68 -27.65 10.90
CA VAL A 309 -7.70 -27.61 9.84
C VAL A 309 -8.04 -26.17 9.45
N LEU A 310 -8.24 -25.28 10.43
CA LEU A 310 -8.52 -23.86 10.20
C LEU A 310 -7.41 -23.19 9.40
N ALA A 311 -6.15 -23.46 9.71
CA ALA A 311 -5.03 -22.84 9.02
C ALA A 311 -4.85 -23.37 7.59
N LEU A 312 -5.05 -24.67 7.36
CA LEU A 312 -5.04 -25.24 6.01
C LEU A 312 -6.18 -24.63 5.17
N ALA A 313 -7.39 -24.55 5.74
CA ALA A 313 -8.54 -23.94 5.09
C ALA A 313 -8.28 -22.45 4.78
N THR A 314 -7.67 -21.72 5.72
CA THR A 314 -7.30 -20.32 5.55
C THR A 314 -6.28 -20.13 4.43
N ALA A 315 -5.18 -20.89 4.44
CA ALA A 315 -4.16 -20.82 3.40
C ALA A 315 -4.74 -21.14 2.01
N ALA A 316 -5.56 -22.20 1.91
CA ALA A 316 -6.25 -22.56 0.67
C ALA A 316 -7.21 -21.46 0.20
N ALA A 317 -7.99 -20.87 1.10
CA ALA A 317 -8.90 -19.77 0.79
C ALA A 317 -8.15 -18.53 0.26
N VAL A 318 -7.01 -18.18 0.86
CA VAL A 318 -6.16 -17.06 0.37
C VAL A 318 -5.62 -17.35 -1.02
N VAL A 319 -5.18 -18.58 -1.31
CA VAL A 319 -4.73 -18.97 -2.67
C VAL A 319 -5.87 -18.88 -3.68
N VAL A 320 -7.06 -19.40 -3.34
CA VAL A 320 -8.25 -19.31 -4.21
C VAL A 320 -8.60 -17.86 -4.47
N LEU A 321 -8.58 -17.01 -3.44
CA LEU A 321 -8.86 -15.58 -3.54
C LEU A 321 -7.84 -14.86 -4.44
N ALA A 322 -6.56 -15.20 -4.29
CA ALA A 322 -5.48 -14.66 -5.12
C ALA A 322 -5.65 -15.00 -6.60
N VAL A 323 -6.02 -16.25 -6.92
CA VAL A 323 -6.29 -16.69 -8.29
C VAL A 323 -7.54 -16.02 -8.85
N ALA A 324 -8.61 -15.93 -8.06
CA ALA A 324 -9.87 -15.30 -8.46
C ALA A 324 -9.68 -13.81 -8.78
N PHE A 325 -8.93 -13.08 -7.96
CA PHE A 325 -8.63 -11.65 -8.16
C PHE A 325 -7.44 -11.38 -9.09
N ARG A 326 -6.70 -12.43 -9.48
CA ARG A 326 -5.45 -12.30 -10.25
C ARG A 326 -4.48 -11.32 -9.59
N ASP A 327 -4.35 -11.43 -8.26
CA ASP A 327 -3.45 -10.62 -7.44
C ASP A 327 -2.20 -11.43 -7.08
N LEU A 328 -1.06 -11.00 -7.60
CA LEU A 328 0.22 -11.68 -7.39
C LEU A 328 0.71 -11.57 -5.95
N VAL A 329 0.47 -10.44 -5.28
CA VAL A 329 0.93 -10.22 -3.90
C VAL A 329 0.13 -11.14 -2.97
N LEU A 330 -1.19 -11.22 -3.18
CA LEU A 330 -2.04 -12.14 -2.42
C LEU A 330 -1.67 -13.61 -2.68
N LEU A 331 -1.25 -13.94 -3.91
CA LEU A 331 -0.78 -15.28 -4.26
C LEU A 331 0.51 -15.63 -3.51
N VAL A 332 1.45 -14.68 -3.41
CA VAL A 332 2.68 -14.85 -2.62
C VAL A 332 2.34 -15.11 -1.15
N VAL A 333 1.38 -14.36 -0.58
CA VAL A 333 0.92 -14.56 0.80
C VAL A 333 0.29 -15.95 0.97
N GLY A 334 -0.61 -16.38 0.07
CA GLY A 334 -1.23 -17.70 0.13
C GLY A 334 -0.24 -18.85 -0.03
N ALA A 335 0.76 -18.68 -0.92
CA ALA A 335 1.82 -19.66 -1.13
C ALA A 335 2.75 -19.75 0.10
N ALA A 336 3.17 -18.62 0.66
CA ALA A 336 3.96 -18.56 1.89
C ALA A 336 3.20 -19.20 3.05
N GLY A 337 1.92 -18.86 3.21
CA GLY A 337 1.05 -19.47 4.23
C GLY A 337 0.93 -20.98 4.07
N SER A 338 0.75 -21.48 2.84
CA SER A 338 0.72 -22.91 2.55
C SER A 338 2.06 -23.58 2.90
N LEU A 339 3.19 -22.94 2.59
CA LEU A 339 4.53 -23.44 2.91
C LEU A 339 4.79 -23.50 4.42
N LEU A 340 4.23 -22.57 5.19
CA LEU A 340 4.37 -22.54 6.64
C LEU A 340 3.45 -23.56 7.35
N VAL A 341 2.19 -23.64 6.92
CA VAL A 341 1.15 -24.48 7.57
C VAL A 341 1.32 -25.95 7.24
N LEU A 342 1.61 -26.28 5.98
CA LEU A 342 1.54 -27.66 5.48
C LEU A 342 2.58 -28.61 6.10
N PRO A 343 3.87 -28.24 6.23
CA PRO A 343 4.87 -29.12 6.86
C PRO A 343 4.55 -29.38 8.34
N GLN A 344 4.07 -28.36 9.05
CA GLN A 344 3.67 -28.49 10.44
C GLN A 344 2.46 -29.42 10.59
N ALA A 345 1.43 -29.27 9.74
CA ALA A 345 0.28 -30.16 9.70
C ALA A 345 0.69 -31.63 9.43
N VAL A 346 1.60 -31.86 8.48
CA VAL A 346 2.13 -33.19 8.18
C VAL A 346 2.89 -33.77 9.38
N SER A 347 3.74 -32.98 10.04
CA SER A 347 4.50 -33.44 11.21
C SER A 347 3.59 -33.82 12.38
N LEU A 348 2.45 -33.14 12.52
CA LEU A 348 1.50 -33.35 13.60
C LEU A 348 0.59 -34.57 13.35
N TRP A 349 0.10 -34.75 12.11
CA TRP A 349 -0.82 -35.84 11.77
C TRP A 349 -0.16 -37.14 11.35
N PHE A 350 1.08 -37.08 10.85
CA PHE A 350 1.79 -38.24 10.32
C PHE A 350 3.17 -38.38 10.98
N PRO A 351 3.25 -38.48 12.33
CA PRO A 351 4.51 -38.73 12.99
C PRO A 351 5.12 -40.03 12.43
N ASP A 352 6.43 -40.01 12.20
CA ASP A 352 7.24 -41.17 11.82
C ASP A 352 6.94 -41.83 10.46
N THR A 353 6.23 -41.16 9.54
CA THR A 353 6.00 -41.71 8.18
C THR A 353 6.61 -40.85 7.07
N LEU A 354 7.44 -41.47 6.23
CA LEU A 354 8.02 -40.84 5.03
C LEU A 354 6.99 -40.70 3.88
N ALA A 355 5.86 -41.40 3.96
CA ALA A 355 4.87 -41.45 2.89
C ALA A 355 4.23 -40.08 2.63
N ALA A 356 3.91 -39.33 3.69
CA ALA A 356 3.26 -38.02 3.56
C ALA A 356 4.16 -36.97 2.90
N PRO A 357 5.43 -36.76 3.33
CA PRO A 357 6.37 -35.87 2.62
C PRO A 357 6.59 -36.25 1.15
N LEU A 358 6.70 -37.55 0.84
CA LEU A 358 6.89 -38.03 -0.53
C LEU A 358 5.66 -37.78 -1.41
N ALA A 359 4.46 -38.04 -0.89
CA ALA A 359 3.21 -37.74 -1.60
C ALA A 359 3.10 -36.23 -1.89
N LEU A 360 3.46 -35.38 -0.92
CA LEU A 360 3.48 -33.94 -1.08
C LEU A 360 4.43 -33.50 -2.20
N LEU A 361 5.63 -34.10 -2.24
CA LEU A 361 6.65 -33.82 -3.25
C LEU A 361 6.17 -34.20 -4.65
N VAL A 362 5.52 -35.37 -4.79
CA VAL A 362 4.94 -35.82 -6.06
C VAL A 362 3.82 -34.90 -6.53
N VAL A 363 2.89 -34.52 -5.64
CA VAL A 363 1.79 -33.61 -5.96
C VAL A 363 2.33 -32.22 -6.36
N GLY A 364 3.29 -31.70 -5.59
CA GLY A 364 3.94 -30.42 -5.88
C GLY A 364 4.65 -30.41 -7.23
N ALA A 365 5.45 -31.44 -7.53
CA ALA A 365 6.10 -31.60 -8.83
C ALA A 365 5.08 -31.67 -9.98
N GLY A 366 3.98 -32.41 -9.78
CA GLY A 366 2.89 -32.50 -10.75
C GLY A 366 2.23 -31.14 -11.04
N MET A 367 1.98 -30.33 -10.00
CA MET A 367 1.43 -28.98 -10.16
C MET A 367 2.38 -28.04 -10.92
N VAL A 368 3.69 -28.10 -10.64
CA VAL A 368 4.69 -27.32 -11.37
C VAL A 368 4.71 -27.70 -12.85
N LEU A 369 4.69 -28.99 -13.16
CA LEU A 369 4.65 -29.48 -14.55
C LEU A 369 3.37 -29.01 -15.27
N ALA A 370 2.22 -29.06 -14.61
CA ALA A 370 0.96 -28.56 -15.15
C ALA A 370 1.01 -27.04 -15.43
N ALA A 371 1.57 -26.26 -14.50
CA ALA A 371 1.74 -24.82 -14.69
C ALA A 371 2.65 -24.49 -15.90
N LEU A 372 3.78 -25.19 -16.04
CA LEU A 372 4.68 -25.05 -17.19
C LEU A 372 3.99 -25.41 -18.51
N TRP A 373 3.17 -26.45 -18.51
CA TRP A 373 2.40 -26.87 -19.68
C TRP A 373 1.34 -25.83 -20.08
N VAL A 374 0.61 -25.25 -19.12
CA VAL A 374 -0.35 -24.16 -19.38
C VAL A 374 0.37 -22.91 -19.92
N ALA A 375 1.52 -22.54 -19.34
CA ALA A 375 2.31 -21.40 -19.78
C ALA A 375 2.79 -21.56 -21.23
N ARG A 376 3.28 -22.75 -21.60
CA ARG A 376 3.71 -23.06 -22.96
C ARG A 376 2.57 -22.98 -24.00
N ARG A 377 1.31 -23.20 -23.60
CA ARG A 377 0.14 -23.12 -24.50
C ARG A 377 -0.40 -21.70 -24.70
N ARG A 378 0.00 -20.74 -23.87
CA ARG A 378 -0.55 -19.36 -23.88
C ARG A 378 0.27 -18.36 -24.69
N THR A 379 1.31 -18.78 -25.40
CA THR A 379 2.22 -17.93 -26.19
C THR A 379 1.59 -17.25 -27.42
N GLY A 380 0.28 -17.41 -27.67
CA GLY A 380 -0.42 -16.83 -28.83
C GLY A 380 -1.55 -15.83 -28.53
N SER A 381 -1.83 -15.49 -27.27
CA SER A 381 -2.93 -14.56 -26.94
C SER A 381 -2.38 -13.17 -26.62
N GLY A 382 -2.66 -12.19 -27.49
CA GLY A 382 -2.23 -10.79 -27.34
C GLY A 382 -2.70 -10.12 -26.04
N PRO A 383 -2.20 -8.91 -25.75
CA PRO A 383 -2.42 -8.22 -24.48
C PRO A 383 -3.90 -8.02 -24.21
N ALA A 384 -4.46 -8.85 -23.32
CA ALA A 384 -5.85 -8.80 -22.93
C ALA A 384 -6.14 -7.48 -22.21
N GLY A 385 -6.89 -6.63 -22.89
CA GLY A 385 -7.31 -5.32 -22.42
C GLY A 385 -8.11 -5.38 -21.13
N GLY A 386 -7.98 -4.30 -20.36
CA GLY A 386 -8.85 -3.95 -19.25
C GLY A 386 -8.79 -4.93 -18.09
N ARG A 387 -7.84 -4.71 -17.17
CA ARG A 387 -7.89 -5.22 -15.79
C ARG A 387 -9.14 -4.63 -15.14
N ARG A 388 -10.30 -5.24 -15.41
CA ARG A 388 -11.56 -4.81 -14.80
C ARG A 388 -11.40 -5.00 -13.31
N ASP A 389 -11.57 -3.92 -12.56
CA ASP A 389 -11.56 -3.88 -11.10
C ASP A 389 -12.87 -4.49 -10.55
N LEU A 390 -13.21 -5.70 -11.01
CA LEU A 390 -14.41 -6.46 -10.63
C LEU A 390 -14.36 -6.94 -9.17
N ALA A 391 -13.26 -6.68 -8.46
CA ALA A 391 -13.05 -7.14 -7.10
C ALA A 391 -13.57 -6.17 -6.04
N ALA A 392 -13.96 -4.94 -6.39
CA ALA A 392 -14.47 -3.98 -5.40
C ALA A 392 -15.86 -4.38 -4.91
N GLY A 393 -15.91 -4.96 -3.71
CA GLY A 393 -17.15 -5.25 -3.03
C GLY A 393 -17.89 -3.99 -2.61
N ASP A 394 -19.22 -4.09 -2.50
CA ASP A 394 -20.02 -3.03 -1.90
C ASP A 394 -19.61 -2.81 -0.43
N ARG A 395 -19.40 -1.55 -0.06
CA ARG A 395 -19.03 -1.12 1.30
C ARG A 395 -20.02 -1.64 2.34
N LEU A 396 -21.31 -1.64 2.02
CA LEU A 396 -22.35 -2.10 2.96
C LEU A 396 -22.22 -3.61 3.19
N VAL A 397 -22.12 -4.39 2.11
CA VAL A 397 -21.96 -5.85 2.18
C VAL A 397 -20.71 -6.22 2.96
N ALA A 398 -19.59 -5.54 2.69
CA ALA A 398 -18.33 -5.77 3.40
C ALA A 398 -18.42 -5.45 4.89
N THR A 399 -19.09 -4.36 5.27
CA THR A 399 -19.28 -3.99 6.69
C THR A 399 -20.14 -5.02 7.41
N TYR A 400 -21.27 -5.43 6.83
CA TYR A 400 -22.11 -6.48 7.42
C TYR A 400 -21.39 -7.82 7.53
N ALA A 401 -20.62 -8.21 6.51
CA ALA A 401 -19.82 -9.43 6.54
C ALA A 401 -18.75 -9.38 7.64
N ALA A 402 -18.06 -8.25 7.80
CA ALA A 402 -17.06 -8.07 8.85
C ALA A 402 -17.68 -8.17 10.26
N CYS A 403 -18.83 -7.53 10.48
CA CYS A 403 -19.56 -7.65 11.75
C CYS A 403 -20.03 -9.08 12.01
N ALA A 404 -20.54 -9.78 10.99
CA ALA A 404 -20.98 -11.17 11.11
C ALA A 404 -19.82 -12.12 11.45
N VAL A 405 -18.65 -11.94 10.82
CA VAL A 405 -17.45 -12.72 11.14
C VAL A 405 -16.98 -12.44 12.57
N ALA A 406 -16.92 -11.17 12.99
CA ALA A 406 -16.53 -10.83 14.36
C ALA A 406 -17.48 -11.46 15.40
N ALA A 407 -18.80 -11.39 15.16
CA ALA A 407 -19.80 -12.00 16.03
C ALA A 407 -19.71 -13.54 16.05
N ALA A 408 -19.51 -14.18 14.90
CA ALA A 408 -19.36 -15.63 14.80
C ALA A 408 -18.10 -16.12 15.52
N VAL A 409 -16.98 -15.40 15.39
CA VAL A 409 -15.73 -15.72 16.09
C VAL A 409 -15.89 -15.53 17.60
N ALA A 410 -16.49 -14.42 18.04
CA ALA A 410 -16.75 -14.19 19.46
C ALA A 410 -17.63 -15.30 20.05
N LEU A 411 -18.69 -15.71 19.34
CA LEU A 411 -19.55 -16.82 19.74
C LEU A 411 -18.78 -18.14 19.80
N ALA A 412 -17.96 -18.45 18.79
CA ALA A 412 -17.16 -19.68 18.77
C ALA A 412 -16.16 -19.72 19.93
N VAL A 413 -15.48 -18.60 20.23
CA VAL A 413 -14.57 -18.48 21.36
C VAL A 413 -15.29 -18.70 22.69
N VAL A 414 -16.48 -18.11 22.88
CA VAL A 414 -17.27 -18.30 24.10
C VAL A 414 -17.75 -19.74 24.23
N VAL A 415 -18.25 -20.35 23.14
CA VAL A 415 -18.74 -21.74 23.17
C VAL A 415 -17.61 -22.72 23.47
N ILE A 416 -16.47 -22.58 22.78
CA ILE A 416 -15.31 -23.48 22.98
C ILE A 416 -14.66 -23.24 24.33
N GLY A 417 -14.57 -21.98 24.80
CA GLY A 417 -13.96 -21.67 26.10
C GLY A 417 -14.80 -22.12 27.30
N LEU A 418 -16.09 -22.45 27.11
CA LEU A 418 -16.97 -22.97 28.15
C LEU A 418 -17.05 -24.51 28.18
N THR A 419 -16.50 -25.20 27.17
CA THR A 419 -16.44 -26.66 27.07
C THR A 419 -15.08 -27.17 27.50
#